data_AF-A0A2I4HIA2-F1
#
_entry.id   AF-A0A2I4HIA2-F1
#
_cell.length_a   1.000
_cell.length_b   1.000
_cell.length_c   1.000
_cell.angle_alpha   90.00
_cell.angle_beta   90.00
_cell.angle_gamma   90.00
#
_symmetry.space_group_name_H-M   'P 1'
#
loop_
_entity.id
_entity.type
_entity.pdbx_description
1 polymer ?
#
loop_
_entity_poly.entity_id
_entity_poly.type
_entity_poly.pdbx_seq_one_letter_code
_entity_poly.pdbx_strand_id
1 'polypeptide(L)'
;MSLIHLSVLDLSYNSLSGEIPSEIIKMQSLEDLNLSHNYLSGFIPTTFEQMHGLLHVDVSYNELQGPIPNSKAFVQATMEDLRGNKGLCGNGRGLQPFKHISKRRHSLLVYEYLECGSLRTIMENEEAAKELDWPKRLNIVKGVAHALSYMHHDCSPPIIHRDIKSSNILIDSQHEAHVSDFGTAKLLDLNSSNWTSFAGTYGYITPELAYTMKVSEKCDVYSFEVLSLEVIEGKHPGDTISSLSSPSTKENIHQKDVLDPRLPFPERRILDDLVVVVNLATECLNADPQSRPTMLIISQVLSSKTSWS
;
A
#
# COMPACT_ATOMS: atom_id res chain seq x y z
N MET A 1 -11.77 57.32 1.80
CA MET A 1 -10.83 57.11 2.92
C MET A 1 -9.43 56.98 2.33
N SER A 2 -8.48 57.75 2.85
CA SER A 2 -7.09 57.78 2.39
C SER A 2 -6.45 56.39 2.56
N LEU A 3 -6.10 55.73 1.46
CA LEU A 3 -5.27 54.53 1.49
C LEU A 3 -3.85 55.00 1.77
N ILE A 4 -3.34 54.59 2.92
CA ILE A 4 -1.99 54.87 3.38
C ILE A 4 -1.05 54.34 2.28
N HIS A 5 -0.27 55.24 1.66
CA HIS A 5 0.75 54.90 0.67
C HIS A 5 1.88 54.19 1.39
N LEU A 6 1.75 52.88 1.58
CA LEU A 6 2.81 52.08 2.15
C LEU A 6 3.68 51.55 1.00
N SER A 7 4.85 52.15 0.83
CA SER A 7 5.88 51.69 -0.10
C SER A 7 6.80 50.64 0.51
N VAL A 8 6.97 50.65 1.83
CA VAL A 8 7.84 49.72 2.57
C VAL A 8 7.05 49.04 3.67
N LEU A 9 7.03 47.70 3.67
CA LEU A 9 6.49 46.88 4.74
C LEU A 9 7.59 45.95 5.26
N ASP A 10 8.05 46.20 6.48
CA ASP A 10 8.99 45.33 7.18
C ASP A 10 8.29 44.65 8.36
N LEU A 11 8.17 43.33 8.27
CA LEU A 11 7.64 42.43 9.29
C LEU A 11 8.68 41.39 9.72
N SER A 12 9.97 41.66 9.45
CA SER A 12 11.04 40.73 9.79
C SER A 12 11.19 40.52 11.29
N TYR A 13 11.76 39.37 11.69
CA TYR A 13 12.02 39.03 13.10
C TYR A 13 10.78 39.05 14.00
N ASN A 14 9.68 38.51 13.50
CA ASN A 14 8.47 38.32 14.28
C ASN A 14 8.18 36.83 14.48
N SER A 15 7.07 36.52 15.16
CA SER A 15 6.58 35.14 15.32
C SER A 15 5.35 34.88 14.44
N LEU A 16 5.29 35.51 13.27
CA LEU A 16 4.18 35.30 12.33
C LEU A 16 4.22 33.86 11.82
N SER A 17 3.05 33.21 11.76
CA SER A 17 2.92 31.81 11.34
C SER A 17 1.67 31.63 10.47
N GLY A 18 1.59 30.50 9.78
CA GLY A 18 0.57 30.24 8.77
C GLY A 18 0.94 30.75 7.39
N GLU A 19 -0.02 30.73 6.47
CA GLU A 19 0.22 31.09 5.06
C GLU A 19 0.25 32.61 4.85
N ILE A 20 1.00 33.06 3.84
CA ILE A 20 0.96 34.46 3.39
C ILE A 20 -0.42 34.71 2.75
N PRO A 21 -1.21 35.67 3.23
CA PRO A 21 -2.55 35.92 2.71
C PRO A 21 -2.51 36.50 1.30
N SER A 22 -3.39 36.02 0.42
CA SER A 22 -3.52 36.49 -0.97
C SER A 22 -3.91 37.97 -1.07
N GLU A 23 -4.52 38.51 0.00
CA GLU A 23 -4.99 39.87 0.16
C GLU A 23 -3.87 40.91 0.14
N ILE A 24 -2.60 40.51 0.25
CA ILE A 24 -1.44 41.41 0.12
C ILE A 24 -1.43 42.17 -1.22
N ILE A 25 -2.08 41.62 -2.26
CA ILE A 25 -2.30 42.30 -3.54
C ILE A 25 -3.04 43.64 -3.43
N LYS A 26 -3.80 43.87 -2.35
CA LYS A 26 -4.50 45.15 -2.10
C LYS A 26 -3.52 46.30 -1.84
N MET A 27 -2.26 45.99 -1.51
CA MET A 27 -1.19 46.95 -1.25
C MET A 27 -0.48 47.32 -2.57
N GLN A 28 -1.21 47.96 -3.48
CA GLN A 28 -0.72 48.23 -4.85
C GLN A 28 0.48 49.19 -4.91
N SER A 29 0.67 50.00 -3.86
CA SER A 29 1.78 50.97 -3.76
C SER A 29 3.06 50.38 -3.14
N LEU A 30 3.07 49.09 -2.79
CA LEU A 30 4.18 48.46 -2.09
C LEU A 30 5.35 48.20 -3.04
N GLU A 31 6.54 48.67 -2.66
CA GLU A 31 7.80 48.55 -3.40
C GLU A 31 8.76 47.59 -2.70
N ASP A 32 8.83 47.64 -1.37
CA ASP A 32 9.72 46.81 -0.55
C ASP A 32 8.92 45.99 0.48
N LEU A 33 9.13 44.68 0.46
CA LEU A 33 8.51 43.75 1.41
C LEU A 33 9.57 42.90 2.11
N ASN A 34 9.66 43.00 3.43
CA ASN A 34 10.50 42.14 4.24
C ASN A 34 9.65 41.28 5.18
N LEU A 35 9.69 39.97 4.98
CA LEU A 35 9.00 38.95 5.79
C LEU A 35 9.98 37.99 6.46
N SER A 36 11.29 38.29 6.45
CA SER A 36 12.31 37.33 6.86
C SER A 36 12.26 37.01 8.36
N HIS A 37 12.83 35.87 8.76
CA HIS A 37 12.90 35.46 10.16
C HIS A 37 11.52 35.41 10.84
N ASN A 38 10.62 34.60 10.28
CA ASN A 38 9.30 34.28 10.83
C ASN A 38 9.05 32.76 10.73
N TYR A 39 7.84 32.31 11.08
CA TYR A 39 7.38 30.92 10.95
C TYR A 39 6.33 30.76 9.84
N LEU A 40 6.37 31.61 8.79
CA LEU A 40 5.42 31.56 7.69
C LEU A 40 5.62 30.27 6.90
N SER A 41 4.52 29.59 6.58
CA SER A 41 4.52 28.27 5.94
C SER A 41 3.61 28.23 4.72
N GLY A 42 3.62 27.11 3.98
CA GLY A 42 2.83 26.97 2.75
C GLY A 42 3.47 27.66 1.54
N PHE A 43 2.64 28.05 0.56
CA PHE A 43 3.11 28.59 -0.72
C PHE A 43 3.14 30.12 -0.72
N ILE A 44 4.08 30.71 -1.45
CA ILE A 44 4.00 32.14 -1.79
C ILE A 44 2.84 32.34 -2.78
N PRO A 45 1.84 33.18 -2.48
CA PRO A 45 0.68 33.38 -3.35
C PRO A 45 1.07 33.80 -4.77
N THR A 46 0.43 33.22 -5.78
CA THR A 46 0.63 33.64 -7.18
C THR A 46 0.16 35.07 -7.45
N THR A 47 -0.63 35.66 -6.54
CA THR A 47 -1.04 37.06 -6.62
C THR A 47 0.15 38.04 -6.63
N PHE A 48 1.32 37.64 -6.13
CA PHE A 48 2.56 38.43 -6.23
C PHE A 48 3.02 38.67 -7.67
N GLU A 49 2.60 37.84 -8.64
CA GLU A 49 2.87 38.09 -10.07
C GLU A 49 2.15 39.33 -10.59
N GLN A 50 1.07 39.75 -9.92
CA GLN A 50 0.26 40.92 -10.28
C GLN A 50 0.68 42.18 -9.51
N MET A 51 1.60 42.09 -8.55
CA MET A 51 2.12 43.23 -7.79
C MET A 51 3.23 43.93 -8.56
N HIS A 52 2.87 44.63 -9.64
CA HIS A 52 3.83 45.25 -10.55
C HIS A 52 4.72 46.34 -9.93
N GLY A 53 4.29 46.93 -8.81
CA GLY A 53 5.05 47.93 -8.05
C GLY A 53 6.14 47.32 -7.14
N LEU A 54 6.07 46.02 -6.84
CA LEU A 54 7.01 45.39 -5.91
C LEU A 54 8.38 45.20 -6.57
N LEU A 55 9.41 45.77 -5.96
CA LEU A 55 10.78 45.81 -6.44
C LEU A 55 11.70 44.90 -5.62
N HIS A 56 11.56 44.91 -4.30
CA HIS A 56 12.40 44.13 -3.39
C HIS A 56 11.56 43.24 -2.47
N VAL A 57 12.02 42.00 -2.29
CA VAL A 57 11.38 41.02 -1.42
C VAL A 57 12.44 40.22 -0.68
N ASP A 58 12.28 40.11 0.64
CA ASP A 58 13.03 39.18 1.49
C ASP A 58 12.04 38.27 2.22
N VAL A 59 12.12 36.97 1.96
CA VAL A 59 11.31 35.91 2.59
C VAL A 59 12.19 34.89 3.29
N SER A 60 13.46 35.23 3.53
CA SER A 60 14.44 34.30 4.07
C SER A 60 14.10 33.86 5.49
N TYR A 61 14.57 32.68 5.89
CA TYR A 61 14.34 32.10 7.21
C TYR A 61 12.85 32.02 7.60
N ASN A 62 12.10 31.28 6.79
CA ASN A 62 10.72 30.87 7.04
C ASN A 62 10.54 29.37 6.74
N GLU A 63 9.31 28.87 6.76
CA GLU A 63 8.92 27.49 6.42
C GLU A 63 8.21 27.40 5.05
N LEU A 64 8.50 28.33 4.12
CA LEU A 64 7.83 28.40 2.82
C LEU A 64 8.26 27.29 1.87
N GLN A 65 7.34 26.92 0.98
CA GLN A 65 7.53 25.85 0.00
C GLN A 65 6.91 26.18 -1.38
N GLY A 66 7.38 25.48 -2.41
CA GLY A 66 6.85 25.59 -3.77
C GLY A 66 7.57 26.59 -4.66
N PRO A 67 7.02 26.87 -5.85
CA PRO A 67 7.66 27.72 -6.83
C PRO A 67 7.64 29.17 -6.34
N ILE A 68 8.74 29.89 -6.51
CA ILE A 68 8.72 31.35 -6.38
C ILE A 68 7.86 31.95 -7.51
N PRO A 69 7.03 32.98 -7.24
CA PRO A 69 6.24 33.67 -8.26
C PRO A 69 7.13 34.25 -9.36
N ASN A 70 6.66 34.26 -10.60
CA ASN A 70 7.39 34.88 -11.72
C ASN A 70 7.16 36.40 -11.76
N SER A 71 7.47 37.10 -10.68
CA SER A 71 7.40 38.56 -10.59
C SER A 71 8.78 39.20 -10.62
N LYS A 72 8.85 40.50 -10.94
CA LYS A 72 10.12 41.24 -11.02
C LYS A 72 10.93 41.13 -9.72
N ALA A 73 10.29 41.33 -8.56
CA ALA A 73 10.95 41.22 -7.25
C ALA A 73 11.56 39.84 -7.00
N PHE A 74 10.82 38.75 -7.28
CA PHE A 74 11.31 37.38 -7.04
C PHE A 74 12.36 36.92 -8.06
N VAL A 75 12.29 37.40 -9.31
CA VAL A 75 13.31 37.13 -10.33
C VAL A 75 14.61 37.87 -10.02
N GLN A 76 14.53 39.05 -9.39
CA GLN A 76 15.68 39.88 -9.01
C GLN A 76 16.21 39.60 -7.60
N ALA A 77 15.47 38.85 -6.79
CA ALA A 77 15.87 38.46 -5.44
C ALA A 77 17.20 37.69 -5.43
N THR A 78 18.01 37.95 -4.41
CA THR A 78 19.29 37.29 -4.19
C THR A 78 19.11 35.95 -3.48
N MET A 79 20.20 35.19 -3.36
CA MET A 79 20.23 33.97 -2.54
C MET A 79 19.90 34.25 -1.08
N GLU A 80 20.31 35.41 -0.58
CA GLU A 80 20.15 35.78 0.82
C GLU A 80 18.68 36.06 1.14
N ASP A 81 17.96 36.65 0.20
CA ASP A 81 16.54 36.99 0.32
C ASP A 81 15.60 35.76 0.32
N LEU A 82 16.11 34.59 -0.08
CA LEU A 82 15.31 33.36 -0.24
C LEU A 82 15.76 32.20 0.66
N ARG A 83 16.98 32.28 1.25
CA ARG A 83 17.58 31.19 2.03
C ARG A 83 16.77 30.83 3.27
N GLY A 84 17.04 29.65 3.83
CA GLY A 84 16.40 29.22 5.09
C GLY A 84 14.99 28.66 4.92
N ASN A 85 14.42 28.69 3.72
CA ASN A 85 13.17 27.98 3.38
C ASN A 85 13.49 26.58 2.81
N LYS A 86 12.92 25.53 3.39
CA LYS A 86 13.26 24.13 3.00
C LYS A 86 12.61 23.67 1.70
N GLY A 87 11.52 24.31 1.25
CA GLY A 87 10.71 23.82 0.14
C GLY A 87 10.65 24.73 -1.08
N LEU A 88 11.29 25.91 -1.07
CA LEU A 88 11.25 26.83 -2.20
C LEU A 88 12.02 26.28 -3.40
N CYS A 89 11.45 26.45 -4.58
CA CYS A 89 12.01 26.00 -5.86
C CYS A 89 11.67 27.00 -6.97
N GLY A 90 12.32 26.90 -8.13
CA GLY A 90 12.09 27.79 -9.26
C GLY A 90 13.38 28.13 -10.01
N ASN A 91 13.27 29.01 -11.00
CA ASN A 91 14.38 29.36 -11.89
C ASN A 91 15.30 30.47 -11.31
N GLY A 92 15.15 30.77 -10.02
CA GLY A 92 16.04 31.69 -9.30
C GLY A 92 17.44 31.07 -9.15
N ARG A 93 18.48 31.92 -9.14
CA ARG A 93 19.85 31.45 -8.91
C ARG A 93 19.84 30.66 -7.59
N GLY A 94 20.28 29.39 -7.61
CA GLY A 94 20.47 28.51 -6.44
C GLY A 94 19.23 27.86 -5.82
N LEU A 95 18.04 28.12 -6.34
CA LEU A 95 16.88 27.31 -6.02
C LEU A 95 16.91 26.02 -6.84
N GLN A 96 16.41 24.93 -6.25
CA GLN A 96 16.20 23.69 -6.98
C GLN A 96 15.17 23.95 -8.10
N PRO A 97 15.32 23.37 -9.30
CA PRO A 97 14.30 23.42 -10.33
C PRO A 97 12.96 22.95 -9.77
N PHE A 98 11.85 23.58 -10.19
CA PHE A 98 10.50 23.17 -9.78
C PHE A 98 10.27 21.71 -10.17
N LYS A 99 10.44 20.79 -9.21
CA LYS A 99 9.79 19.48 -9.25
C LYS A 99 8.40 19.72 -8.72
N HIS A 100 7.39 19.43 -9.54
CA HIS A 100 5.97 19.50 -9.20
C HIS A 100 5.76 19.11 -7.73
N ILE A 101 5.49 20.09 -6.85
CA ILE A 101 4.91 19.76 -5.55
C ILE A 101 3.53 19.26 -5.90
N SER A 102 3.39 17.94 -5.91
CA SER A 102 2.11 17.28 -6.04
C SER A 102 1.21 17.87 -4.97
N LYS A 103 0.29 18.78 -5.35
CA LYS A 103 -1.00 18.91 -4.66
C LYS A 103 -1.40 17.50 -4.28
N ARG A 104 -1.72 17.20 -3.02
CA ARG A 104 -2.17 15.87 -2.60
C ARG A 104 -3.28 15.45 -3.57
N ARG A 105 -2.90 14.72 -4.61
CA ARG A 105 -3.80 14.21 -5.62
C ARG A 105 -4.39 13.03 -4.89
N HIS A 106 -5.59 13.24 -4.35
CA HIS A 106 -6.41 12.13 -3.91
C HIS A 106 -6.53 11.21 -5.13
N SER A 107 -5.82 10.10 -5.05
CA SER A 107 -5.84 9.07 -6.08
C SER A 107 -6.94 8.12 -5.65
N LEU A 108 -7.98 8.05 -6.45
CA LEU A 108 -9.13 7.17 -6.23
C LEU A 108 -8.99 6.01 -7.21
N LEU A 109 -9.04 4.80 -6.68
CA LEU A 109 -9.19 3.57 -7.46
C LEU A 109 -10.65 3.17 -7.38
N VAL A 110 -11.30 3.01 -8.52
CA VAL A 110 -12.69 2.57 -8.62
C VAL A 110 -12.68 1.13 -9.12
N TYR A 111 -13.21 0.23 -8.31
CA TYR A 111 -13.36 -1.20 -8.64
C TYR A 111 -14.84 -1.54 -8.80
N GLU A 112 -15.11 -2.67 -9.43
CA GLU A 112 -16.42 -3.30 -9.33
C GLU A 112 -16.77 -3.61 -7.88
N TYR A 113 -18.03 -3.41 -7.51
CA TYR A 113 -18.51 -3.70 -6.17
C TYR A 113 -18.88 -5.19 -6.05
N LEU A 114 -18.19 -5.90 -5.18
CA LEU A 114 -18.46 -7.30 -4.87
C LEU A 114 -19.31 -7.39 -3.60
N GLU A 115 -20.56 -7.84 -3.77
CA GLU A 115 -21.63 -7.75 -2.76
C GLU A 115 -21.35 -8.52 -1.47
N CYS A 116 -20.67 -9.67 -1.56
CA CYS A 116 -20.34 -10.49 -0.39
C CYS A 116 -19.17 -9.90 0.43
N GLY A 117 -18.49 -8.88 -0.09
CA GLY A 117 -17.40 -8.21 0.58
C GLY A 117 -16.15 -9.10 0.74
N SER A 118 -15.38 -8.87 1.80
CA SER A 118 -14.15 -9.62 2.06
C SER A 118 -14.42 -10.95 2.75
N LEU A 119 -13.60 -11.95 2.44
CA LEU A 119 -13.62 -13.25 3.08
C LEU A 119 -13.47 -13.14 4.61
N ARG A 120 -12.63 -12.21 5.12
CA ARG A 120 -12.55 -11.93 6.56
C ARG A 120 -13.93 -11.63 7.16
N THR A 121 -14.68 -10.74 6.53
CA THR A 121 -16.01 -10.32 7.02
C THR A 121 -17.00 -11.49 7.03
N ILE A 122 -16.94 -12.35 6.01
CA ILE A 122 -17.77 -13.56 5.92
C ILE A 122 -17.41 -14.53 7.05
N MET A 123 -16.11 -14.74 7.31
CA MET A 123 -15.64 -15.72 8.30
C MET A 123 -15.84 -15.27 9.75
N GLU A 124 -15.85 -13.97 10.01
CA GLU A 124 -16.19 -13.36 11.32
C GLU A 124 -17.68 -13.48 11.65
N ASN A 125 -18.55 -13.61 10.64
CA ASN A 125 -19.99 -13.80 10.82
C ASN A 125 -20.33 -15.29 10.89
N GLU A 126 -20.93 -15.71 12.00
CA GLU A 126 -21.19 -17.14 12.23
C GLU A 126 -22.14 -17.77 11.22
N GLU A 127 -23.19 -17.06 10.80
CA GLU A 127 -24.18 -17.58 9.86
C GLU A 127 -23.63 -17.56 8.42
N ALA A 128 -22.97 -16.47 8.03
CA ALA A 128 -22.34 -16.38 6.70
C ALA A 128 -21.22 -17.41 6.52
N ALA A 129 -20.45 -17.72 7.57
CA ALA A 129 -19.42 -18.75 7.53
C ALA A 129 -19.99 -20.17 7.38
N LYS A 130 -21.21 -20.42 7.86
CA LYS A 130 -21.93 -21.71 7.67
C LYS A 130 -22.43 -21.87 6.24
N GLU A 131 -22.88 -20.78 5.61
CA GLU A 131 -23.28 -20.75 4.20
C GLU A 131 -22.11 -21.02 3.23
N LEU A 132 -20.89 -20.75 3.69
CA LEU A 132 -19.65 -21.09 2.98
C LEU A 132 -19.23 -22.53 3.31
N ASP A 133 -19.93 -23.49 2.71
CA ASP A 133 -19.67 -24.92 2.86
C ASP A 133 -18.30 -25.37 2.31
N TRP A 134 -17.96 -26.64 2.51
CA TRP A 134 -16.65 -27.16 2.12
C TRP A 134 -16.32 -27.03 0.63
N PRO A 135 -17.25 -27.34 -0.32
CA PRO A 135 -17.01 -27.08 -1.74
C PRO A 135 -16.70 -25.62 -2.04
N LYS A 136 -17.46 -24.66 -1.48
CA LYS A 136 -17.21 -23.24 -1.69
C LYS A 136 -15.84 -22.81 -1.13
N ARG A 137 -15.48 -23.29 0.08
CA ARG A 137 -14.15 -23.04 0.67
C ARG A 137 -13.00 -23.58 -0.19
N LEU A 138 -13.14 -24.80 -0.71
CA LEU A 138 -12.15 -25.37 -1.63
C LEU A 138 -12.05 -24.58 -2.94
N ASN A 139 -13.18 -24.13 -3.49
CA ASN A 139 -13.19 -23.29 -4.69
C ASN A 139 -12.50 -21.95 -4.45
N ILE A 140 -12.67 -21.33 -3.28
CA ILE A 140 -11.95 -20.11 -2.90
C ILE A 140 -10.44 -20.36 -2.89
N VAL A 141 -9.98 -21.42 -2.20
CA VAL A 141 -8.55 -21.78 -2.15
C VAL A 141 -8.01 -22.02 -3.57
N LYS A 142 -8.73 -22.78 -4.39
CA LYS A 142 -8.37 -23.03 -5.80
C LYS A 142 -8.33 -21.72 -6.60
N GLY A 143 -9.32 -20.85 -6.46
CA GLY A 143 -9.41 -19.57 -7.17
C GLY A 143 -8.24 -18.65 -6.85
N VAL A 144 -7.90 -18.49 -5.57
CA VAL A 144 -6.73 -17.71 -5.15
C VAL A 144 -5.43 -18.32 -5.66
N ALA A 145 -5.29 -19.65 -5.64
CA ALA A 145 -4.10 -20.33 -6.18
C ALA A 145 -3.91 -20.06 -7.68
N HIS A 146 -5.00 -20.11 -8.46
CA HIS A 146 -4.96 -19.79 -9.89
C HIS A 146 -4.62 -18.32 -10.14
N ALA A 147 -5.22 -17.38 -9.39
CA ALA A 147 -4.93 -15.96 -9.52
C ALA A 147 -3.45 -15.66 -9.24
N LEU A 148 -2.89 -16.24 -8.17
CA LEU A 148 -1.47 -16.08 -7.86
C LEU A 148 -0.57 -16.75 -8.90
N SER A 149 -0.93 -17.94 -9.40
CA SER A 149 -0.19 -18.58 -10.49
C SER A 149 -0.14 -17.70 -11.73
N TYR A 150 -1.28 -17.13 -12.14
CA TYR A 150 -1.36 -16.19 -13.26
C TYR A 150 -0.45 -14.97 -13.05
N MET A 151 -0.52 -14.35 -11.87
CA MET A 151 0.32 -13.19 -11.54
C MET A 151 1.82 -13.50 -11.56
N HIS A 152 2.23 -14.68 -11.08
CA HIS A 152 3.65 -15.05 -10.98
C HIS A 152 4.24 -15.58 -12.29
N HIS A 153 3.43 -16.26 -13.11
CA HIS A 153 3.95 -17.08 -14.22
C HIS A 153 3.44 -16.66 -15.59
N ASP A 154 2.26 -16.06 -15.69
CA ASP A 154 1.65 -15.68 -16.98
C ASP A 154 1.79 -14.17 -17.27
N CYS A 155 1.91 -13.34 -16.22
CA CYS A 155 2.18 -11.90 -16.37
C CYS A 155 3.65 -11.60 -16.71
N SER A 156 3.86 -10.64 -17.61
CA SER A 156 5.19 -10.13 -17.97
C SER A 156 5.25 -8.60 -17.87
N PRO A 157 6.00 -8.04 -16.90
CA PRO A 157 6.80 -8.73 -15.87
C PRO A 157 5.93 -9.43 -14.80
N PRO A 158 6.45 -10.46 -14.10
CA PRO A 158 5.73 -11.12 -13.01
C PRO A 158 5.31 -10.15 -11.91
N ILE A 159 4.11 -10.35 -11.35
CA ILE A 159 3.50 -9.52 -10.31
C ILE A 159 3.53 -10.28 -8.98
N ILE A 160 4.17 -9.72 -7.94
CA ILE A 160 4.09 -10.24 -6.58
C ILE A 160 3.10 -9.38 -5.79
N HIS A 161 2.10 -9.99 -5.18
CA HIS A 161 1.03 -9.30 -4.47
C HIS A 161 1.51 -8.70 -3.15
N ARG A 162 2.28 -9.46 -2.35
CA ARG A 162 2.92 -9.08 -1.07
C ARG A 162 2.00 -8.87 0.14
N ASP A 163 0.67 -8.83 -0.06
CA ASP A 163 -0.30 -8.72 1.04
C ASP A 163 -1.51 -9.65 0.84
N ILE A 164 -1.26 -10.94 0.61
CA ILE A 164 -2.32 -11.96 0.56
C ILE A 164 -2.82 -12.26 1.98
N LYS A 165 -4.12 -12.10 2.20
CA LYS A 165 -4.83 -12.31 3.48
C LYS A 165 -6.34 -12.31 3.24
N SER A 166 -7.12 -12.81 4.19
CA SER A 166 -8.59 -12.92 4.06
C SER A 166 -9.32 -11.60 3.85
N SER A 167 -8.78 -10.46 4.31
CA SER A 167 -9.39 -9.14 4.02
C SER A 167 -9.20 -8.67 2.58
N ASN A 168 -8.23 -9.23 1.88
CA ASN A 168 -7.89 -8.86 0.50
C ASN A 168 -8.42 -9.88 -0.51
N ILE A 169 -9.15 -10.90 -0.05
CA ILE A 169 -9.92 -11.80 -0.92
C ILE A 169 -11.37 -11.34 -0.87
N LEU A 170 -11.88 -10.86 -2.00
CA LEU A 170 -13.27 -10.47 -2.16
C LEU A 170 -14.06 -11.64 -2.76
N ILE A 171 -15.32 -11.78 -2.36
CA ILE A 171 -16.20 -12.83 -2.83
C ILE A 171 -17.33 -12.21 -3.65
N ASP A 172 -17.61 -12.78 -4.83
CA ASP A 172 -18.72 -12.35 -5.67
C ASP A 172 -20.02 -13.10 -5.36
N SER A 173 -21.12 -12.75 -6.04
CA SER A 173 -22.43 -13.38 -5.86
C SER A 173 -22.45 -14.89 -6.21
N GLN A 174 -21.46 -15.36 -6.98
CA GLN A 174 -21.28 -16.76 -7.36
C GLN A 174 -20.42 -17.52 -6.34
N HIS A 175 -19.94 -16.85 -5.28
CA HIS A 175 -19.00 -17.37 -4.29
C HIS A 175 -17.61 -17.67 -4.86
N GLU A 176 -17.23 -17.01 -5.96
CA GLU A 176 -15.90 -17.09 -6.52
C GLU A 176 -14.98 -16.05 -5.85
N ALA A 177 -13.71 -16.41 -5.73
CA ALA A 177 -12.71 -15.59 -5.04
C ALA A 177 -11.97 -14.66 -6.00
N HIS A 178 -11.87 -13.39 -5.62
CA HIS A 178 -11.16 -12.35 -6.35
C HIS A 178 -10.07 -11.74 -5.47
N VAL A 179 -8.82 -11.81 -5.91
CA VAL A 179 -7.70 -11.15 -5.22
C VAL A 179 -7.78 -9.64 -5.44
N SER A 180 -7.67 -8.87 -4.36
CA SER A 180 -7.81 -7.42 -4.34
C SER A 180 -6.68 -6.74 -3.55
N ASP A 181 -6.66 -5.41 -3.59
CA ASP A 181 -5.67 -4.56 -2.90
C ASP A 181 -4.21 -4.77 -3.34
N PHE A 182 -3.97 -4.39 -4.59
CA PHE A 182 -2.65 -4.34 -5.21
C PHE A 182 -1.79 -3.15 -4.74
N GLY A 183 -2.18 -2.43 -3.68
CA GLY A 183 -1.47 -1.24 -3.20
C GLY A 183 -0.03 -1.52 -2.75
N THR A 184 0.26 -2.77 -2.39
CA THR A 184 1.62 -3.23 -2.01
C THR A 184 2.30 -4.05 -3.10
N ALA A 185 1.60 -4.37 -4.19
CA ALA A 185 2.08 -5.25 -5.24
C ALA A 185 3.32 -4.69 -5.95
N LYS A 186 4.15 -5.58 -6.47
CA LYS A 186 5.41 -5.24 -7.13
C LYS A 186 5.60 -6.04 -8.41
N LEU A 187 5.99 -5.34 -9.46
CA LEU A 187 6.53 -5.95 -10.68
C LEU A 187 7.97 -6.39 -10.42
N LEU A 188 8.27 -7.67 -10.65
CA LEU A 188 9.63 -8.19 -10.54
C LEU A 188 10.48 -7.69 -11.70
N ASP A 189 11.60 -7.05 -11.36
CA ASP A 189 12.64 -6.71 -12.32
C ASP A 189 13.80 -7.70 -12.16
N LEU A 190 14.04 -8.50 -13.20
CA LEU A 190 15.11 -9.51 -13.24
C LEU A 190 16.51 -8.89 -13.21
N ASN A 191 16.64 -7.59 -13.50
CA ASN A 191 17.90 -6.85 -13.48
C ASN A 191 18.13 -6.08 -12.17
N SER A 192 17.19 -6.14 -11.22
CA SER A 192 17.25 -5.41 -9.96
C SER A 192 17.48 -6.33 -8.78
N SER A 193 18.03 -5.78 -7.70
CA SER A 193 18.25 -6.47 -6.44
C SER A 193 16.93 -6.82 -5.70
N ASN A 194 15.79 -6.31 -6.19
CA ASN A 194 14.42 -6.58 -5.72
C ASN A 194 14.12 -6.25 -4.25
N TRP A 195 14.99 -5.48 -3.58
CA TRP A 195 14.76 -4.93 -2.25
C TRP A 195 13.61 -3.92 -2.25
N THR A 196 12.84 -3.89 -1.17
CA THR A 196 11.73 -2.94 -1.00
C THR A 196 11.56 -2.54 0.46
N SER A 197 10.89 -1.41 0.69
CA SER A 197 10.30 -1.13 2.00
C SER A 197 9.42 -2.30 2.44
N PHE A 198 9.46 -2.61 3.72
CA PHE A 198 8.61 -3.62 4.34
C PHE A 198 7.14 -3.34 4.04
N ALA A 199 6.42 -4.35 3.56
CA ALA A 199 4.98 -4.33 3.36
C ALA A 199 4.44 -5.75 3.53
N GLY A 200 3.20 -5.85 4.01
CA GLY A 200 2.53 -7.10 4.34
C GLY A 200 1.87 -7.03 5.72
N THR A 201 1.03 -8.02 6.02
CA THR A 201 0.24 -8.06 7.26
C THR A 201 0.76 -9.09 8.26
N TYR A 202 0.99 -8.66 9.51
CA TYR A 202 1.44 -9.53 10.60
C TYR A 202 0.54 -10.78 10.72
N GLY A 203 1.14 -11.96 10.82
CA GLY A 203 0.46 -13.26 10.79
C GLY A 203 0.54 -13.97 9.43
N TYR A 204 0.64 -13.22 8.32
CA TYR A 204 0.74 -13.76 6.95
C TYR A 204 2.12 -13.56 6.32
N ILE A 205 2.95 -12.70 6.92
CA ILE A 205 4.29 -12.39 6.42
C ILE A 205 5.25 -13.53 6.71
N THR A 206 6.10 -13.79 5.74
CA THR A 206 7.13 -14.82 5.78
C THR A 206 8.26 -14.48 6.78
N PRO A 207 8.84 -15.45 7.49
CA PRO A 207 9.92 -15.20 8.45
C PRO A 207 11.12 -14.45 7.87
N GLU A 208 11.51 -14.75 6.62
CA GLU A 208 12.66 -14.15 5.97
C GLU A 208 12.47 -12.69 5.57
N LEU A 209 11.24 -12.26 5.25
CA LEU A 209 10.95 -10.87 4.87
C LEU A 209 11.08 -9.93 6.07
N ALA A 210 10.89 -10.45 7.30
CA ALA A 210 11.15 -9.72 8.53
C ALA A 210 12.63 -9.32 8.69
N TYR A 211 13.56 -10.05 8.07
CA TYR A 211 15.01 -9.82 8.23
C TYR A 211 15.72 -9.36 6.97
N THR A 212 15.24 -9.74 5.78
CA THR A 212 16.00 -9.62 4.53
C THR A 212 15.43 -8.62 3.53
N MET A 213 14.22 -8.06 3.69
CA MET A 213 13.58 -7.07 2.78
C MET A 213 13.61 -7.40 1.26
N LYS A 214 14.00 -8.62 0.89
CA LYS A 214 14.12 -9.11 -0.48
C LYS A 214 12.83 -9.82 -0.84
N VAL A 215 12.12 -9.28 -1.82
CA VAL A 215 10.83 -9.82 -2.25
C VAL A 215 11.03 -10.89 -3.33
N SER A 216 10.29 -11.98 -3.25
CA SER A 216 10.17 -13.01 -4.28
C SER A 216 8.74 -13.54 -4.35
N GLU A 217 8.38 -14.28 -5.40
CA GLU A 217 7.04 -14.89 -5.49
C GLU A 217 6.76 -15.85 -4.33
N LYS A 218 7.82 -16.36 -3.68
CA LYS A 218 7.74 -17.25 -2.51
C LYS A 218 7.16 -16.56 -1.26
N CYS A 219 7.11 -15.23 -1.23
CA CYS A 219 6.42 -14.51 -0.18
C CYS A 219 4.91 -14.76 -0.25
N ASP A 220 4.34 -14.66 -1.45
CA ASP A 220 2.92 -14.91 -1.69
C ASP A 220 2.56 -16.39 -1.46
N VAL A 221 3.46 -17.33 -1.75
CA VAL A 221 3.26 -18.78 -1.48
C VAL A 221 3.01 -19.04 0.01
N TYR A 222 3.81 -18.45 0.89
CA TYR A 222 3.64 -18.60 2.34
C TYR A 222 2.33 -17.94 2.80
N SER A 223 2.05 -16.71 2.35
CA SER A 223 0.83 -15.99 2.72
C SER A 223 -0.43 -16.72 2.21
N PHE A 224 -0.37 -17.33 1.03
CA PHE A 224 -1.42 -18.19 0.47
C PHE A 224 -1.72 -19.39 1.36
N GLU A 225 -0.69 -20.04 1.90
CA GLU A 225 -0.88 -21.21 2.75
C GLU A 225 -1.50 -20.84 4.09
N VAL A 226 -1.08 -19.72 4.70
CA VAL A 226 -1.72 -19.20 5.91
C VAL A 226 -3.21 -18.91 5.66
N LEU A 227 -3.52 -18.27 4.54
CA LEU A 227 -4.90 -18.02 4.10
C LEU A 227 -5.69 -19.32 3.87
N SER A 228 -5.07 -20.33 3.27
CA SER A 228 -5.72 -21.61 2.96
C SER A 228 -6.07 -22.37 4.24
N LEU A 229 -5.17 -22.38 5.22
CA LEU A 229 -5.45 -22.92 6.55
C LEU A 229 -6.50 -22.11 7.30
N GLU A 230 -6.46 -20.78 7.21
CA GLU A 230 -7.51 -19.92 7.78
C GLU A 230 -8.89 -20.30 7.25
N VAL A 231 -9.03 -20.46 5.92
CA VAL A 231 -10.26 -20.89 5.24
C VAL A 231 -10.76 -22.24 5.77
N ILE A 232 -9.86 -23.20 5.98
CA ILE A 232 -10.23 -24.56 6.43
C ILE A 232 -10.57 -24.58 7.93
N GLU A 233 -9.81 -23.88 8.77
CA GLU A 233 -10.00 -23.80 10.22
C GLU A 233 -11.16 -22.90 10.61
N GLY A 234 -11.59 -22.00 9.73
CA GLY A 234 -12.61 -21.00 10.04
C GLY A 234 -12.11 -19.80 10.83
N LYS A 235 -10.82 -19.77 11.16
CA LYS A 235 -10.15 -18.74 11.98
C LYS A 235 -8.67 -18.69 11.61
N HIS A 236 -8.00 -17.59 11.94
CA HIS A 236 -6.56 -17.47 11.67
C HIS A 236 -5.75 -18.56 12.39
N PRO A 237 -4.86 -19.28 11.71
CA PRO A 237 -4.17 -20.47 12.24
C PRO A 237 -3.05 -20.17 13.25
N GLY A 238 -2.97 -18.96 13.81
CA GLY A 238 -1.84 -18.36 14.55
C GLY A 238 -0.80 -19.34 15.12
N ASP A 239 -1.08 -19.92 16.30
CA ASP A 239 -0.17 -20.85 16.99
C ASP A 239 -0.10 -22.25 16.34
N THR A 240 -1.11 -22.63 15.55
CA THR A 240 -1.19 -23.91 14.82
C THR A 240 -0.13 -24.00 13.73
N ILE A 241 0.27 -22.87 13.13
CA ILE A 241 1.34 -22.77 12.11
C ILE A 241 2.63 -23.44 12.61
N SER A 242 3.01 -23.20 13.86
CA SER A 242 4.24 -23.78 14.44
C SER A 242 4.17 -25.31 14.52
N SER A 243 3.00 -25.85 14.83
CA SER A 243 2.75 -27.29 14.94
C SER A 243 2.69 -27.99 13.57
N LEU A 244 2.22 -27.29 12.54
CA LEU A 244 2.12 -27.78 11.16
C LEU A 244 3.44 -27.70 10.38
N SER A 245 4.34 -26.79 10.75
CA SER A 245 5.65 -26.64 10.11
C SER A 245 6.68 -27.73 10.48
N SER A 246 6.39 -28.56 11.49
CA SER A 246 7.30 -29.64 11.93
C SER A 246 7.04 -30.95 11.16
N PRO A 247 8.07 -31.60 10.59
CA PRO A 247 7.91 -32.89 9.90
C PRO A 247 7.56 -34.07 10.83
N SER A 248 7.66 -33.90 12.15
CA SER A 248 7.40 -34.95 13.16
C SER A 248 5.93 -35.11 13.58
N THR A 249 5.02 -34.24 13.12
CA THR A 249 3.59 -34.25 13.49
C THR A 249 2.68 -35.00 12.51
N LYS A 250 3.27 -35.71 11.52
CA LYS A 250 2.54 -36.51 10.51
C LYS A 250 1.59 -37.58 11.08
N GLU A 251 1.67 -37.91 12.36
CA GLU A 251 0.87 -38.98 12.99
C GLU A 251 -0.17 -38.51 14.03
N ASN A 252 -0.18 -37.24 14.47
CA ASN A 252 -0.99 -36.84 15.65
C ASN A 252 -1.97 -35.68 15.47
N ILE A 253 -2.10 -35.11 14.26
CA ILE A 253 -3.21 -34.18 14.01
C ILE A 253 -4.42 -35.04 13.64
N HIS A 254 -5.31 -35.26 14.61
CA HIS A 254 -6.64 -35.77 14.29
C HIS A 254 -7.24 -34.75 13.31
N GLN A 255 -7.48 -35.16 12.06
CA GLN A 255 -8.00 -34.29 10.98
C GLN A 255 -9.24 -33.47 11.38
N LYS A 256 -9.96 -33.89 12.43
CA LYS A 256 -11.07 -33.14 13.04
C LYS A 256 -10.67 -31.83 13.70
N ASP A 257 -9.43 -31.69 14.17
CA ASP A 257 -9.00 -30.54 14.97
C ASP A 257 -8.62 -29.32 14.11
N VAL A 258 -8.39 -29.53 12.81
CA VAL A 258 -8.06 -28.50 11.81
C VAL A 258 -9.31 -28.02 11.05
N LEU A 259 -10.40 -28.80 11.07
CA LEU A 259 -11.60 -28.42 10.34
C LEU A 259 -12.46 -27.47 11.17
N ASP A 260 -12.98 -26.43 10.52
CA ASP A 260 -13.97 -25.52 11.09
C ASP A 260 -15.14 -26.27 11.75
N PRO A 261 -15.32 -26.17 13.07
CA PRO A 261 -16.35 -26.91 13.81
C PRO A 261 -17.77 -26.43 13.49
N ARG A 262 -17.93 -25.29 12.80
CA ARG A 262 -19.24 -24.78 12.37
C ARG A 262 -19.86 -25.62 11.25
N LEU A 263 -19.04 -26.34 10.48
CA LEU A 263 -19.48 -27.16 9.36
C LEU A 263 -19.60 -28.64 9.74
N PRO A 264 -20.53 -29.39 9.12
CA PRO A 264 -20.58 -30.83 9.29
C PRO A 264 -19.29 -31.48 8.76
N PHE A 265 -18.98 -32.67 9.26
CA PHE A 265 -17.81 -33.41 8.80
C PHE A 265 -17.89 -33.66 7.29
N PRO A 266 -16.82 -33.39 6.52
CA PRO A 266 -16.85 -33.45 5.06
C PRO A 266 -17.03 -34.87 4.54
N GLU A 267 -17.64 -34.98 3.36
CA GLU A 267 -17.66 -36.23 2.61
C GLU A 267 -16.23 -36.66 2.22
N ARG A 268 -16.03 -37.97 2.01
CA ARG A 268 -14.70 -38.53 1.77
C ARG A 268 -13.92 -37.85 0.63
N ARG A 269 -14.59 -37.50 -0.47
CA ARG A 269 -13.96 -36.84 -1.62
C ARG A 269 -13.48 -35.43 -1.28
N ILE A 270 -14.31 -34.68 -0.54
CA ILE A 270 -13.97 -33.33 -0.07
C ILE A 270 -12.84 -33.42 0.95
N LEU A 271 -12.88 -34.41 1.84
CA LEU A 271 -11.82 -34.66 2.81
C LEU A 271 -10.48 -34.94 2.13
N ASP A 272 -10.47 -35.74 1.06
CA ASP A 272 -9.24 -36.01 0.30
C ASP A 272 -8.65 -34.72 -0.30
N ASP A 273 -9.48 -33.81 -0.81
CA ASP A 273 -9.05 -32.49 -1.32
C ASP A 273 -8.53 -31.59 -0.18
N LEU A 274 -9.21 -31.55 0.97
CA LEU A 274 -8.76 -30.79 2.15
C LEU A 274 -7.43 -31.30 2.68
N VAL A 275 -7.21 -32.61 2.69
CA VAL A 275 -5.94 -33.24 3.09
C VAL A 275 -4.81 -32.82 2.15
N VAL A 276 -5.07 -32.67 0.85
CA VAL A 276 -4.06 -32.14 -0.09
C VAL A 276 -3.67 -30.71 0.31
N VAL A 277 -4.63 -29.84 0.61
CA VAL A 277 -4.35 -28.46 1.05
C VAL A 277 -3.50 -28.48 2.32
N VAL A 278 -3.91 -29.21 3.36
CA VAL A 278 -3.16 -29.28 4.62
C VAL A 278 -1.75 -29.86 4.46
N ASN A 279 -1.54 -30.81 3.54
CA ASN A 279 -0.21 -31.37 3.29
C ASN A 279 0.75 -30.37 2.62
N LEU A 280 0.24 -29.43 1.82
CA LEU A 280 1.05 -28.36 1.23
C LEU A 280 1.65 -27.45 2.30
N ALA A 281 1.02 -27.33 3.48
CA ALA A 281 1.52 -26.54 4.61
C ALA A 281 2.98 -26.81 4.96
N THR A 282 3.39 -28.09 4.93
CA THR A 282 4.77 -28.48 5.28
C THR A 282 5.82 -27.93 4.31
N GLU A 283 5.45 -27.75 3.04
CA GLU A 283 6.34 -27.24 1.99
C GLU A 283 6.22 -25.72 1.84
N CYS A 284 4.99 -25.18 1.83
CA CYS A 284 4.71 -23.77 1.63
C CYS A 284 5.10 -22.89 2.83
N LEU A 285 5.01 -23.41 4.07
CA LEU A 285 5.39 -22.68 5.28
C LEU A 285 6.87 -22.86 5.67
N ASN A 286 7.68 -23.45 4.78
CA ASN A 286 9.10 -23.67 5.04
C ASN A 286 9.83 -22.33 5.25
N ALA A 287 10.73 -22.29 6.24
CA ALA A 287 11.53 -21.09 6.55
C ALA A 287 12.50 -20.73 5.41
N ASP A 288 12.94 -21.71 4.61
CA ASP A 288 13.73 -21.47 3.40
C ASP A 288 12.81 -21.25 2.18
N PRO A 289 12.82 -20.04 1.56
CA PRO A 289 11.99 -19.75 0.39
C PRO A 289 12.32 -20.61 -0.83
N GLN A 290 13.55 -21.11 -0.95
CA GLN A 290 13.94 -21.96 -2.09
C GLN A 290 13.30 -23.33 -2.01
N SER A 291 13.02 -23.80 -0.80
CA SER A 291 12.33 -25.07 -0.54
C SER A 291 10.82 -25.01 -0.79
N ARG A 292 10.23 -23.82 -0.90
CA ARG A 292 8.79 -23.66 -1.18
C ARG A 292 8.48 -23.94 -2.66
N PRO A 293 7.37 -24.62 -3.00
CA PRO A 293 6.92 -24.78 -4.38
C PRO A 293 6.50 -23.44 -5.01
N THR A 294 6.29 -23.43 -6.32
CA THR A 294 5.72 -22.27 -7.02
C THR A 294 4.20 -22.33 -7.04
N MET A 295 3.53 -21.18 -7.24
CA MET A 295 2.08 -21.15 -7.38
C MET A 295 1.58 -21.91 -8.62
N LEU A 296 2.42 -22.06 -9.66
CA LEU A 296 2.13 -22.95 -10.78
C LEU A 296 2.00 -24.42 -10.34
N ILE A 297 2.94 -24.92 -9.52
CA ILE A 297 2.88 -26.30 -9.02
C ILE A 297 1.67 -26.46 -8.09
N ILE A 298 1.46 -25.51 -7.18
CA ILE A 298 0.34 -25.54 -6.22
C ILE A 298 -1.01 -25.57 -6.97
N SER A 299 -1.23 -24.67 -7.93
CA SER A 299 -2.49 -24.62 -8.69
C SER A 299 -2.74 -25.91 -9.49
N GLN A 300 -1.70 -26.52 -10.06
CA GLN A 300 -1.81 -27.82 -10.73
C GLN A 300 -2.15 -28.94 -9.76
N VAL A 301 -1.49 -29.01 -8.60
CA VAL A 301 -1.77 -30.02 -7.56
C VAL A 301 -3.22 -29.94 -7.10
N LEU A 302 -3.71 -28.73 -6.80
CA LEU A 302 -5.08 -28.48 -6.37
C LEU A 302 -6.14 -28.77 -7.46
N SER A 303 -5.73 -28.78 -8.73
CA SER A 303 -6.62 -29.05 -9.87
C SER A 303 -6.57 -30.51 -10.36
N SER A 304 -5.52 -31.25 -10.02
CA SER A 304 -5.20 -32.57 -10.60
C SER A 304 -6.16 -33.72 -10.25
N LYS A 305 -7.24 -33.49 -9.49
CA LYS A 305 -8.20 -34.55 -9.08
C LYS A 305 -9.67 -34.30 -9.43
N THR A 306 -9.98 -33.27 -10.22
CA THR A 306 -11.35 -33.04 -10.73
C THR A 306 -11.56 -33.67 -12.12
N SER A 307 -11.41 -34.99 -12.25
CA SER A 307 -12.00 -35.70 -13.41
C SER A 307 -13.44 -36.07 -13.07
N TRP A 308 -14.37 -35.25 -13.55
CA TRP A 308 -15.81 -35.50 -13.53
C TRP A 308 -16.16 -36.61 -14.52
N SER A 309 -16.66 -37.74 -14.01
CA SER A 309 -17.59 -38.67 -14.67
C SER A 309 -18.19 -39.62 -13.64
#